data_AF-A0A660UFT7-F1
#
_entry.id   AF-A0A660UFT7-F1
#
_cell.length_a   1.000
_cell.length_b   1.000
_cell.length_c   1.000
_cell.angle_alpha   90.00
_cell.angle_beta   90.00
_cell.angle_gamma   90.00
#
_symmetry.space_group_name_H-M   'P 1'
#
loop_
_entity.id
_entity.type
_entity.pdbx_description
1 polymer ?
#
loop_
_entity_poly.entity_id
_entity_poly.type
_entity_poly.pdbx_seq_one_letter_code
_entity_poly.pdbx_strand_id
1 'polypeptide(L)'
;MMRCNFGFLIICSLTILLVFQRLTAAYAEIHFAFKKGLSFIYRKRPEIIGDAPWRVKRGGKLPLLWVVKDSHLFPIKMLRVEAVVSQGSRRYRAVLFEGGEELRERAIFRLAKLRLPQDIVGRARVDLLFTYESGGLVRRVKNDNLPGLSHDGFELYVSDDPLPALEGWYYGDVHYHSDKTDDQVEFGAPVWAAVEMAKAIGLSWFAVTDHSYDLDIPPGEVLGLDRSLSRWRELVREVEEINGREEGFAVLLGEEISCGNHADQNVHLLAFRSRQFIPGRGDGAKRRFILKNHPDLSLKEVLARLGETGGYGYAAHPHEGSTFLSRLVLNRGHWSDEDLTERGCYGMQLWNGCSKIGLEISYRHWVKLLLSGRRMFIVAGSDAHGDFNRFRRVSYPFLWVSERRGGSFGRPRTCVHLPEGVSEEAVHEALRSGRCVVTDGPFGAIFAEAGGRRVTSGGELPAGRIKVEAVCLSTPEFGRVKQAKLIVGDLRRRREIVFSKLRISAFEERFSCNIAVSHPIYLRMEVISEKGRCLTNPIWVG
;
A
#
# COMPACT_ATOMS: atom_id res chain seq x y z
N MET A 1 34.53 32.09 -41.40
CA MET A 1 33.29 31.27 -41.51
C MET A 1 33.66 29.90 -40.98
N MET A 2 33.09 29.29 -39.95
CA MET A 2 31.82 29.42 -39.25
C MET A 2 32.12 29.47 -37.73
N ARG A 3 31.44 30.38 -37.03
CA ARG A 3 31.36 30.40 -35.57
C ARG A 3 30.50 29.21 -35.12
N CYS A 4 30.98 28.42 -34.16
CA CYS A 4 30.12 27.65 -33.26
C CYS A 4 30.60 27.85 -31.82
N ASN A 5 29.65 28.20 -30.96
CA ASN A 5 29.83 28.88 -29.68
C ASN A 5 30.54 28.04 -28.61
N PHE A 6 31.68 28.54 -28.13
CA PHE A 6 32.29 28.14 -26.86
C PHE A 6 31.39 28.41 -25.62
N GLY A 7 30.29 29.17 -25.81
CA GLY A 7 29.27 29.40 -24.78
C GLY A 7 28.34 28.22 -24.48
N PHE A 8 28.23 27.21 -25.35
CA PHE A 8 27.29 26.10 -25.15
C PHE A 8 27.83 25.03 -24.18
N LEU A 9 29.15 24.80 -24.14
CA LEU A 9 29.77 23.85 -23.20
C LEU A 9 29.93 24.41 -21.78
N ILE A 10 30.05 25.73 -21.63
CA ILE A 10 30.10 26.38 -20.30
C ILE A 10 28.69 26.43 -19.69
N ILE A 11 27.63 26.61 -20.49
CA ILE A 11 26.24 26.49 -20.03
C ILE A 11 25.91 25.03 -19.67
N CYS A 12 26.32 24.03 -20.45
CA CYS A 12 26.11 22.63 -20.08
C CYS A 12 26.86 22.24 -18.79
N SER A 13 28.07 22.75 -18.57
CA SER A 13 28.88 22.38 -17.38
C SER A 13 28.51 23.15 -16.11
N LEU A 14 28.04 24.41 -16.20
CA LEU A 14 27.51 25.16 -15.05
C LEU A 14 26.04 24.79 -14.72
N THR A 15 25.25 24.35 -15.70
CA THR A 15 23.92 23.75 -15.45
C THR A 15 24.08 22.41 -14.73
N ILE A 16 25.14 21.66 -15.01
CA ILE A 16 25.49 20.41 -14.31
C ILE A 16 26.15 20.67 -12.93
N LEU A 17 26.75 21.84 -12.66
CA LEU A 17 27.34 22.17 -11.34
C LEU A 17 26.44 23.00 -10.40
N LEU A 18 25.44 23.73 -10.90
CA LEU A 18 24.34 24.28 -10.08
C LEU A 18 23.36 23.18 -9.64
N VAL A 19 23.38 22.04 -10.34
CA VAL A 19 22.76 20.75 -9.97
C VAL A 19 23.43 20.12 -8.73
N PHE A 20 24.51 20.70 -8.18
CA PHE A 20 25.30 20.14 -7.07
C PHE A 20 25.23 20.87 -5.71
N GLN A 21 24.24 21.72 -5.43
CA GLN A 21 24.18 22.38 -4.11
C GLN A 21 22.84 22.23 -3.38
N ARG A 22 22.76 21.18 -2.54
CA ARG A 22 21.86 21.03 -1.38
C ARG A 22 20.45 21.56 -1.62
N LEU A 23 19.53 20.72 -2.09
CA LEU A 23 18.06 20.83 -2.05
C LEU A 23 17.50 19.48 -2.50
N THR A 24 16.96 18.68 -1.58
CA THR A 24 15.51 18.55 -1.31
C THR A 24 14.75 18.01 -2.52
N ALA A 25 14.12 16.83 -2.37
CA ALA A 25 13.18 16.19 -3.31
C ALA A 25 12.68 14.89 -2.61
N ALA A 26 11.41 14.58 -2.26
CA ALA A 26 10.05 14.93 -2.75
C ALA A 26 9.07 15.39 -1.63
N TYR A 27 7.89 14.76 -1.32
CA TYR A 27 6.71 15.03 -0.42
C TYR A 27 6.16 16.43 -0.37
N ALA A 28 4.84 16.46 -0.16
CA ALA A 28 4.12 17.65 0.20
C ALA A 28 4.57 18.09 1.58
N GLU A 29 5.65 18.86 1.60
CA GLU A 29 5.68 20.02 2.45
C GLU A 29 5.40 21.23 1.55
N ILE A 30 4.34 21.98 1.85
CA ILE A 30 4.24 23.40 1.50
C ILE A 30 5.43 24.20 2.07
N HIS A 31 6.36 23.58 2.79
CA HIS A 31 7.61 24.18 3.22
C HIS A 31 8.78 23.82 2.31
N PHE A 32 8.57 22.97 1.31
CA PHE A 32 9.56 22.71 0.27
C PHE A 32 9.77 23.96 -0.60
N ALA A 33 11.02 24.46 -0.65
CA ALA A 33 11.39 25.58 -1.49
C ALA A 33 12.79 25.42 -2.10
N PHE A 34 12.91 25.55 -3.42
CA PHE A 34 14.22 25.68 -4.08
C PHE A 34 14.98 26.92 -3.58
N LYS A 35 16.31 26.86 -3.53
CA LYS A 35 17.18 28.04 -3.29
C LYS A 35 16.78 29.12 -4.30
N LYS A 36 16.57 30.34 -3.80
CA LYS A 36 15.99 31.52 -4.49
C LYS A 36 14.46 31.60 -4.54
N GLY A 37 13.73 30.80 -3.76
CA GLY A 37 12.30 31.02 -3.50
C GLY A 37 11.36 30.62 -4.66
N LEU A 38 11.85 29.84 -5.62
CA LEU A 38 11.02 29.27 -6.69
C LEU A 38 10.27 28.05 -6.16
N SER A 39 9.14 28.25 -5.50
CA SER A 39 8.23 27.16 -5.14
C SER A 39 6.79 27.64 -5.22
N PHE A 40 6.03 27.09 -6.18
CA PHE A 40 4.60 27.39 -6.30
C PHE A 40 3.77 26.71 -5.20
N ILE A 41 4.34 25.70 -4.55
CA ILE A 41 3.74 24.99 -3.40
C ILE A 41 4.03 25.68 -2.06
N TYR A 42 5.06 26.52 -1.96
CA TYR A 42 5.47 27.07 -0.67
C TYR A 42 4.42 27.97 -0.03
N ARG A 43 4.10 27.78 1.25
CA ARG A 43 3.17 28.64 2.02
C ARG A 43 3.74 28.86 3.43
N LYS A 44 3.57 30.07 3.97
CA LYS A 44 3.97 30.42 5.35
C LYS A 44 2.88 30.05 6.38
N ARG A 45 2.47 28.78 6.42
CA ARG A 45 1.36 28.28 7.25
C ARG A 45 1.60 26.80 7.53
N PRO A 46 1.12 26.22 8.65
CA PRO A 46 1.25 24.78 8.84
C PRO A 46 0.39 24.03 7.83
N GLU A 47 0.73 22.78 7.55
CA GLU A 47 -0.15 21.90 6.79
C GLU A 47 -1.29 21.44 7.66
N ILE A 48 -2.50 21.48 7.13
CA ILE A 48 -3.68 20.93 7.77
C ILE A 48 -4.26 19.97 6.76
N ILE A 49 -4.30 18.69 7.09
CA ILE A 49 -4.79 17.62 6.21
C ILE A 49 -5.75 16.75 7.00
N GLY A 50 -6.94 16.56 6.45
CA GLY A 50 -7.93 15.61 6.90
C GLY A 50 -7.94 14.36 6.03
N ASP A 51 -8.40 13.26 6.61
CA ASP A 51 -8.68 12.03 5.87
C ASP A 51 -9.76 11.17 6.54
N ALA A 52 -10.30 10.22 5.79
CA ALA A 52 -11.36 9.31 6.20
C ALA A 52 -11.23 7.95 5.49
N PRO A 53 -11.73 6.84 6.06
CA PRO A 53 -11.77 5.59 5.32
C PRO A 53 -12.76 5.71 4.16
N TRP A 54 -12.52 4.99 3.07
CA TRP A 54 -13.44 4.96 1.93
C TRP A 54 -14.69 4.11 2.17
N ARG A 55 -14.73 3.36 3.28
CA ARG A 55 -15.81 2.45 3.66
C ARG A 55 -15.99 2.40 5.17
N VAL A 56 -17.23 2.23 5.60
CA VAL A 56 -17.59 1.88 6.98
C VAL A 56 -18.80 0.95 6.99
N LYS A 57 -18.86 0.02 7.96
CA LYS A 57 -20.09 -0.74 8.22
C LYS A 57 -21.17 0.18 8.81
N ARG A 58 -22.42 0.04 8.38
CA ARG A 58 -23.56 0.74 8.94
C ARG A 58 -23.68 0.50 10.45
N GLY A 59 -23.99 1.55 11.19
CA GLY A 59 -24.00 1.54 12.66
C GLY A 59 -22.60 1.53 13.30
N GLY A 60 -21.54 1.34 12.50
CA GLY A 60 -20.16 1.51 12.91
C GLY A 60 -19.81 2.97 13.19
N LYS A 61 -18.67 3.17 13.82
CA LYS A 61 -18.07 4.50 14.02
C LYS A 61 -17.16 4.80 12.83
N LEU A 62 -17.35 5.95 12.19
CA LEU A 62 -16.51 6.47 11.13
C LEU A 62 -15.29 7.18 11.74
N PRO A 63 -14.07 6.62 11.68
CA PRO A 63 -12.87 7.33 12.07
C PRO A 63 -12.59 8.48 11.10
N LEU A 64 -12.24 9.63 11.64
CA LEU A 64 -11.88 10.83 10.91
C LEU A 64 -10.54 11.32 11.46
N LEU A 65 -9.52 11.25 10.63
CA LEU A 65 -8.16 11.65 10.97
C LEU A 65 -7.93 13.09 10.52
N TRP A 66 -7.21 13.85 11.31
CA TRP A 66 -6.54 15.04 10.82
C TRP A 66 -5.14 15.16 11.38
N VAL A 67 -4.28 15.76 10.57
CA VAL A 67 -2.90 16.08 10.90
C VAL A 67 -2.68 17.58 10.76
N VAL A 68 -1.96 18.14 11.73
CA VAL A 68 -1.39 19.48 11.65
C VAL A 68 0.13 19.34 11.66
N LYS A 69 0.78 19.69 10.56
CA LYS A 69 2.23 19.58 10.39
C LYS A 69 2.88 20.95 10.38
N ASP A 70 4.10 21.02 10.90
CA ASP A 70 4.96 22.20 10.95
C ASP A 70 4.39 23.39 11.74
N SER A 71 3.52 23.09 12.71
CA SER A 71 2.98 24.10 13.63
C SER A 71 4.06 24.69 14.57
N HIS A 72 5.17 24.00 14.79
CA HIS A 72 6.35 24.56 15.46
C HIS A 72 7.00 25.72 14.67
N LEU A 73 6.92 25.70 13.33
CA LEU A 73 7.42 26.79 12.45
C LEU A 73 6.34 27.84 12.19
N PHE A 74 5.08 27.41 12.06
CA PHE A 74 3.93 28.27 11.80
C PHE A 74 2.83 28.02 12.84
N PRO A 75 2.98 28.56 14.07
CA PRO A 75 2.02 28.34 15.13
C PRO A 75 0.61 28.76 14.76
N ILE A 76 -0.36 27.95 15.19
CA ILE A 76 -1.79 28.24 15.03
C ILE A 76 -2.53 27.94 16.32
N LYS A 77 -3.70 28.57 16.47
CA LYS A 77 -4.68 28.19 17.48
C LYS A 77 -5.84 27.48 16.80
N MET A 78 -5.97 26.17 16.99
CA MET A 78 -7.09 25.41 16.43
C MET A 78 -8.35 25.74 17.22
N LEU A 79 -9.35 26.35 16.56
CA LEU A 79 -10.58 26.79 17.23
C LEU A 79 -11.64 25.70 17.18
N ARG A 80 -11.82 25.08 16.01
CA ARG A 80 -12.91 24.11 15.76
C ARG A 80 -12.60 23.18 14.60
N VAL A 81 -13.00 21.91 14.73
CA VAL A 81 -13.03 20.93 13.65
C VAL A 81 -14.45 20.36 13.55
N GLU A 82 -15.04 20.37 12.35
CA GLU A 82 -16.36 19.81 12.08
C GLU A 82 -16.28 18.75 10.99
N ALA A 83 -17.11 17.71 11.11
CA ALA A 83 -17.40 16.78 10.03
C ALA A 83 -18.73 17.12 9.38
N VAL A 84 -18.79 17.04 8.05
CA VAL A 84 -20.03 17.11 7.28
C VAL A 84 -20.14 15.86 6.40
N VAL A 85 -21.14 15.04 6.67
CA VAL A 85 -21.48 13.85 5.88
C VAL A 85 -22.66 14.17 4.99
N SER A 86 -22.55 13.94 3.69
CA SER A 86 -23.59 14.26 2.70
C SER A 86 -23.99 13.07 1.85
N GLN A 87 -25.30 12.91 1.64
CA GLN A 87 -25.88 11.88 0.78
C GLN A 87 -27.12 12.43 0.08
N GLY A 88 -27.03 12.66 -1.23
CA GLY A 88 -28.08 13.36 -1.99
C GLY A 88 -28.32 14.76 -1.41
N SER A 89 -29.56 15.05 -1.01
CA SER A 89 -29.94 16.30 -0.33
C SER A 89 -29.67 16.29 1.19
N ARG A 90 -29.43 15.12 1.79
CA ARG A 90 -29.20 14.99 3.23
C ARG A 90 -27.79 15.44 3.59
N ARG A 91 -27.70 16.19 4.69
CA ARG A 91 -26.43 16.62 5.29
C ARG A 91 -26.48 16.43 6.79
N TYR A 92 -25.49 15.74 7.33
CA TYR A 92 -25.27 15.56 8.75
C TYR A 92 -23.99 16.28 9.15
N ARG A 93 -24.04 17.07 10.21
CA ARG A 93 -22.90 17.85 10.70
C ARG A 93 -22.62 17.49 12.15
N ALA A 94 -21.35 17.33 12.49
CA ALA A 94 -20.90 17.07 13.86
C ALA A 94 -19.66 17.89 14.19
N VAL A 95 -19.60 18.40 15.41
CA VAL A 95 -18.38 19.03 15.95
C VAL A 95 -17.49 17.93 16.50
N LEU A 96 -16.27 17.83 15.97
CA LEU A 96 -15.28 16.84 16.40
C LEU A 96 -14.34 17.41 17.47
N PHE A 97 -14.11 18.72 17.42
CA PHE A 97 -13.25 19.45 18.34
C PHE A 97 -13.71 20.92 18.43
N GLU A 98 -13.69 21.48 19.64
CA GLU A 98 -13.90 22.90 19.92
C GLU A 98 -13.15 23.23 21.22
N GLY A 99 -12.30 24.27 21.22
CA GLY A 99 -11.53 24.57 22.44
C GLY A 99 -10.38 25.56 22.35
N GLY A 100 -9.91 25.93 21.15
CA GLY A 100 -8.85 26.94 21.03
C GLY A 100 -7.46 26.46 21.46
N GLU A 101 -7.06 25.26 21.07
CA GLU A 101 -5.75 24.65 21.40
C GLU A 101 -4.62 25.33 20.61
N GLU A 102 -3.55 25.76 21.28
CA GLU A 102 -2.33 26.23 20.60
C GLU A 102 -1.49 25.04 20.13
N LEU A 103 -1.16 25.02 18.84
CA LEU A 103 -0.39 23.95 18.21
C LEU A 103 1.01 24.47 17.84
N ARG A 104 2.05 23.77 18.32
CA ARG A 104 3.47 24.15 18.19
C ARG A 104 4.42 22.97 17.97
N GLU A 105 3.94 21.87 17.41
CA GLU A 105 4.73 20.66 17.20
C GLU A 105 5.04 20.42 15.70
N ARG A 106 5.95 19.47 15.42
CA ARG A 106 6.29 19.05 14.06
C ARG A 106 5.15 18.34 13.37
N ALA A 107 4.51 17.37 14.03
CA ALA A 107 3.35 16.68 13.50
C ALA A 107 2.40 16.33 14.64
N ILE A 108 1.15 16.75 14.50
CA ILE A 108 0.09 16.49 15.47
C ILE A 108 -0.99 15.68 14.78
N PHE A 109 -1.18 14.44 15.22
CA PHE A 109 -2.24 13.57 14.74
C PHE A 109 -3.40 13.55 15.74
N ARG A 110 -4.63 13.58 15.22
CA ARG A 110 -5.86 13.49 16.00
C ARG A 110 -6.88 12.67 15.24
N LEU A 111 -7.64 11.85 15.97
CA LEU A 111 -8.69 11.01 15.39
C LEU A 111 -9.97 11.17 16.19
N ALA A 112 -11.07 11.41 15.51
CA ALA A 112 -12.41 11.35 16.08
C ALA A 112 -13.21 10.21 15.48
N LYS A 113 -14.08 9.58 16.28
CA LYS A 113 -14.94 8.48 15.86
C LYS A 113 -16.39 8.97 15.78
N LEU A 114 -16.85 9.27 14.58
CA LEU A 114 -18.20 9.78 14.33
C LEU A 114 -19.22 8.65 14.20
N ARG A 115 -20.28 8.65 15.01
CA ARG A 115 -21.44 7.78 14.77
C ARG A 115 -22.31 8.38 13.67
N LEU A 116 -22.54 7.62 12.60
CA LEU A 116 -23.41 8.03 11.51
C LEU A 116 -24.88 7.74 11.83
N PRO A 117 -25.81 8.60 11.37
CA PRO A 117 -27.23 8.28 11.39
C PRO A 117 -27.53 6.98 10.64
N GLN A 118 -28.50 6.21 11.15
CA GLN A 118 -28.86 4.89 10.61
C GLN A 118 -29.47 4.94 9.21
N ASP A 119 -29.90 6.10 8.74
CA ASP A 119 -30.52 6.31 7.43
C ASP A 119 -29.51 6.65 6.33
N ILE A 120 -28.22 6.86 6.67
CA ILE A 120 -27.14 7.03 5.70
C ILE A 120 -26.64 5.64 5.27
N VAL A 121 -26.94 5.23 4.03
CA VAL A 121 -26.59 3.90 3.51
C VAL A 121 -26.15 4.00 2.05
N GLY A 122 -25.08 3.29 1.68
CA GLY A 122 -24.49 3.35 0.35
C GLY A 122 -23.53 4.54 0.18
N ARG A 123 -23.50 5.12 -1.03
CA ARG A 123 -22.54 6.19 -1.36
C ARG A 123 -22.87 7.49 -0.64
N ALA A 124 -21.88 8.07 0.03
CA ALA A 124 -21.90 9.35 0.69
C ALA A 124 -20.58 10.09 0.45
N ARG A 125 -20.50 11.35 0.89
CA ARG A 125 -19.26 12.12 0.96
C ARG A 125 -19.02 12.67 2.36
N VAL A 126 -17.76 12.79 2.73
CA VAL A 126 -17.35 13.36 4.02
C VAL A 126 -16.44 14.55 3.78
N ASP A 127 -16.72 15.65 4.45
CA ASP A 127 -15.88 16.84 4.50
C ASP A 127 -15.45 17.11 5.95
N LEU A 128 -14.17 17.45 6.14
CA LEU A 128 -13.64 18.01 7.38
C LEU A 128 -13.47 19.52 7.20
N LEU A 129 -14.04 20.30 8.12
CA LEU A 129 -13.96 21.75 8.14
C LEU A 129 -13.15 22.19 9.35
N PHE A 130 -12.03 22.84 9.08
CA PHE A 130 -11.11 23.35 10.09
C PHE A 130 -11.29 24.86 10.23
N THR A 131 -11.43 25.34 11.45
CA THR A 131 -11.41 26.77 11.79
C THR A 131 -10.26 27.01 12.76
N TYR A 132 -9.35 27.90 12.41
CA TYR A 132 -8.15 28.17 13.19
C TYR A 132 -7.73 29.64 13.11
N GLU A 133 -7.01 30.11 14.11
CA GLU A 133 -6.40 31.44 14.13
C GLU A 133 -4.92 31.34 13.75
N SER A 134 -4.45 32.27 12.93
CA SER A 134 -3.04 32.42 12.58
C SER A 134 -2.72 33.88 12.31
N GLY A 135 -1.82 34.45 13.12
CA GLY A 135 -1.45 35.87 13.04
C GLY A 135 -2.63 36.82 13.29
N GLY A 136 -3.48 36.53 14.28
CA GLY A 136 -4.67 37.33 14.62
C GLY A 136 -5.84 37.20 13.64
N LEU A 137 -5.73 36.38 12.60
CA LEU A 137 -6.78 36.16 11.61
C LEU A 137 -7.38 34.78 11.75
N VAL A 138 -8.72 34.72 11.82
CA VAL A 138 -9.48 33.47 11.74
C VAL A 138 -9.54 33.01 10.29
N ARG A 139 -9.17 31.75 10.06
CA ARG A 139 -9.12 31.09 8.76
C ARG A 139 -9.98 29.84 8.77
N ARG A 140 -10.47 29.46 7.60
CA ARG A 140 -11.22 28.22 7.38
C ARG A 140 -10.58 27.41 6.26
N VAL A 141 -10.47 26.11 6.47
CA VAL A 141 -9.93 25.14 5.52
C VAL A 141 -10.91 23.98 5.41
N LYS A 142 -11.09 23.47 4.19
CA LYS A 142 -11.91 22.30 3.90
C LYS A 142 -10.98 21.18 3.45
N ASN A 143 -11.02 20.05 4.16
CA ASN A 143 -10.27 18.81 3.91
C ASN A 143 -8.75 18.95 3.95
N ASP A 144 -8.15 19.87 3.24
CA ASP A 144 -6.73 20.19 3.34
C ASP A 144 -6.43 21.62 2.86
N ASN A 145 -5.25 22.15 3.18
CA ASN A 145 -4.79 23.46 2.71
C ASN A 145 -3.67 23.38 1.65
N LEU A 146 -3.53 22.23 0.99
CA LEU A 146 -2.47 21.98 0.03
C LEU A 146 -2.76 22.67 -1.32
N PRO A 147 -1.83 23.48 -1.86
CA PRO A 147 -2.13 24.32 -3.00
C PRO A 147 -2.33 23.53 -4.29
N GLY A 148 -3.37 23.90 -5.04
CA GLY A 148 -3.66 23.33 -6.36
C GLY A 148 -4.48 22.03 -6.33
N LEU A 149 -4.83 21.53 -5.15
CA LEU A 149 -5.71 20.36 -4.98
C LEU A 149 -7.19 20.75 -5.09
N SER A 150 -8.07 19.75 -5.24
CA SER A 150 -9.51 20.00 -5.38
C SER A 150 -10.18 20.38 -4.07
N HIS A 151 -9.63 19.92 -2.95
CA HIS A 151 -10.25 19.99 -1.62
C HIS A 151 -11.66 19.35 -1.57
N ASP A 152 -12.01 18.51 -2.56
CA ASP A 152 -13.31 17.86 -2.65
C ASP A 152 -13.57 16.94 -1.46
N GLY A 153 -14.82 16.52 -1.25
CA GLY A 153 -15.14 15.57 -0.19
C GLY A 153 -14.57 14.17 -0.43
N PHE A 154 -14.24 13.51 0.68
CA PHE A 154 -13.82 12.12 0.74
C PHE A 154 -14.97 11.21 0.34
N GLU A 155 -14.67 10.18 -0.45
CA GLU A 155 -15.64 9.16 -0.84
C GLU A 155 -15.93 8.25 0.34
N LEU A 156 -17.21 7.98 0.63
CA LEU A 156 -17.58 7.03 1.68
C LEU A 156 -18.64 6.06 1.14
N TYR A 157 -18.45 4.77 1.39
CA TYR A 157 -19.49 3.77 1.25
C TYR A 157 -19.92 3.25 2.62
N VAL A 158 -21.17 3.51 3.01
CA VAL A 158 -21.76 2.98 4.24
C VAL A 158 -22.45 1.66 3.91
N SER A 159 -21.81 0.55 4.26
CA SER A 159 -22.21 -0.79 3.83
C SER A 159 -23.08 -1.50 4.88
N ASP A 160 -24.16 -2.14 4.47
CA ASP A 160 -24.92 -3.06 5.34
C ASP A 160 -24.17 -4.40 5.54
N ASP A 161 -23.37 -4.79 4.55
CA ASP A 161 -22.64 -6.06 4.52
C ASP A 161 -21.21 -5.92 5.05
N PRO A 162 -20.55 -7.00 5.50
CA PRO A 162 -19.09 -7.04 5.57
C PRO A 162 -18.45 -7.03 4.16
N LEU A 163 -17.12 -6.96 4.09
CA LEU A 163 -16.45 -7.32 2.83
C LEU A 163 -16.78 -8.79 2.50
N PRO A 164 -17.05 -9.14 1.22
CA PRO A 164 -17.45 -10.50 0.87
C PRO A 164 -16.31 -11.47 1.19
N ALA A 165 -16.53 -12.48 2.04
CA ALA A 165 -15.52 -13.50 2.34
C ALA A 165 -16.19 -14.75 2.87
N LEU A 166 -15.48 -15.88 2.83
CA LEU A 166 -15.85 -17.07 3.58
C LEU A 166 -15.33 -16.98 5.03
N GLU A 167 -15.91 -17.78 5.91
CA GLU A 167 -15.36 -17.98 7.24
C GLU A 167 -13.89 -18.47 7.16
N GLY A 168 -13.05 -18.00 8.08
CA GLY A 168 -11.62 -18.26 8.07
C GLY A 168 -10.84 -17.44 7.03
N TRP A 169 -11.47 -16.51 6.30
CA TRP A 169 -10.76 -15.61 5.37
C TRP A 169 -10.77 -14.17 5.85
N TYR A 170 -9.58 -13.57 5.92
CA TYR A 170 -9.38 -12.27 6.54
C TYR A 170 -8.62 -11.31 5.62
N TYR A 171 -9.19 -10.13 5.43
CA TYR A 171 -8.62 -9.10 4.58
C TYR A 171 -7.53 -8.29 5.28
N GLY A 172 -6.50 -7.91 4.52
CA GLY A 172 -5.51 -6.95 4.96
C GLY A 172 -4.74 -6.32 3.81
N ASP A 173 -3.86 -5.39 4.19
CA ASP A 173 -3.01 -4.62 3.28
C ASP A 173 -1.54 -4.96 3.55
N VAL A 174 -0.81 -5.46 2.56
CA VAL A 174 0.57 -5.93 2.75
C VAL A 174 1.61 -4.81 2.68
N HIS A 175 1.22 -3.59 2.33
CA HIS A 175 2.16 -2.51 2.03
C HIS A 175 1.59 -1.17 2.52
N TYR A 176 2.08 -0.70 3.67
CA TYR A 176 1.66 0.55 4.31
C TYR A 176 2.85 1.22 5.01
N HIS A 177 2.95 2.53 4.88
CA HIS A 177 3.99 3.36 5.50
C HIS A 177 3.42 4.15 6.68
N SER A 178 4.05 4.00 7.84
CA SER A 178 3.67 4.74 9.05
C SER A 178 4.36 6.11 9.11
N ASP A 179 4.12 6.83 10.20
CA ASP A 179 4.86 8.03 10.59
C ASP A 179 6.38 7.82 10.77
N LYS A 180 6.91 6.59 10.64
CA LYS A 180 8.36 6.34 10.64
C LYS A 180 9.00 6.48 9.27
N THR A 181 8.22 6.29 8.20
CA THR A 181 8.51 6.91 6.90
C THR A 181 8.20 8.40 7.04
N ASP A 182 9.24 9.17 7.37
CA ASP A 182 9.19 10.62 7.58
C ASP A 182 10.43 11.23 6.95
N ASP A 183 10.26 11.63 5.69
CA ASP A 183 11.29 12.27 4.94
C ASP A 183 10.82 13.43 4.08
N GLN A 184 11.70 13.89 3.19
CA GLN A 184 11.35 14.96 2.29
C GLN A 184 10.21 14.50 1.38
N VAL A 185 10.27 13.25 0.88
CA VAL A 185 9.48 12.53 -0.16
C VAL A 185 8.12 12.00 0.29
N GLU A 186 8.06 11.45 1.49
CA GLU A 186 6.99 10.62 2.00
C GLU A 186 6.82 10.86 3.50
N PHE A 187 5.55 10.87 3.96
CA PHE A 187 5.20 11.02 5.36
C PHE A 187 3.94 10.21 5.65
N GLY A 188 4.05 9.18 6.47
CA GLY A 188 2.92 8.31 6.80
C GLY A 188 2.10 8.75 8.02
N ALA A 189 0.98 8.05 8.23
CA ALA A 189 0.17 8.22 9.45
C ALA A 189 0.58 7.18 10.52
N PRO A 190 0.40 7.47 11.83
CA PRO A 190 0.77 6.55 12.89
C PRO A 190 0.06 5.20 12.80
N VAL A 191 0.71 4.14 13.28
CA VAL A 191 0.18 2.77 13.20
C VAL A 191 -1.17 2.67 13.90
N TRP A 192 -1.32 3.30 15.07
CA TRP A 192 -2.60 3.32 15.79
C TRP A 192 -3.75 3.94 14.98
N ALA A 193 -3.49 4.95 14.13
CA ALA A 193 -4.51 5.57 13.30
C ALA A 193 -4.90 4.64 12.15
N ALA A 194 -3.91 3.97 11.55
CA ALA A 194 -4.13 2.96 10.51
C ALA A 194 -4.97 1.78 11.01
N VAL A 195 -4.77 1.33 12.27
CA VAL A 195 -5.62 0.29 12.90
C VAL A 195 -7.09 0.68 12.89
N GLU A 196 -7.41 1.92 13.27
CA GLU A 196 -8.79 2.41 13.31
C GLU A 196 -9.41 2.49 11.90
N MET A 197 -8.62 2.95 10.93
CA MET A 197 -9.03 3.02 9.52
C MET A 197 -9.25 1.62 8.94
N ALA A 198 -8.34 0.69 9.19
CA ALA A 198 -8.40 -0.71 8.78
C ALA A 198 -9.68 -1.38 9.27
N LYS A 199 -9.97 -1.26 10.57
CA LYS A 199 -11.18 -1.81 11.20
C LYS A 199 -12.46 -1.22 10.60
N ALA A 200 -12.49 0.09 10.33
CA ALA A 200 -13.64 0.72 9.70
C ALA A 200 -13.89 0.19 8.28
N ILE A 201 -12.82 0.00 7.50
CA ILE A 201 -12.88 -0.58 6.15
C ILE A 201 -13.34 -2.05 6.20
N GLY A 202 -13.01 -2.77 7.28
CA GLY A 202 -13.29 -4.21 7.44
C GLY A 202 -12.08 -5.09 7.18
N LEU A 203 -10.87 -4.54 7.30
CA LEU A 203 -9.63 -5.31 7.36
C LEU A 203 -9.43 -5.87 8.77
N SER A 204 -8.71 -6.98 8.86
CA SER A 204 -8.31 -7.63 10.11
C SER A 204 -6.80 -7.62 10.30
N TRP A 205 -6.03 -7.19 9.31
CA TRP A 205 -4.59 -7.02 9.47
C TRP A 205 -4.03 -6.03 8.45
N PHE A 206 -2.83 -5.55 8.69
CA PHE A 206 -1.99 -4.91 7.67
C PHE A 206 -0.52 -5.07 8.04
N ALA A 207 0.38 -4.89 7.08
CA ALA A 207 1.81 -4.82 7.35
C ALA A 207 2.30 -3.37 7.32
N VAL A 208 3.05 -2.98 8.35
CA VAL A 208 3.82 -1.73 8.31
C VAL A 208 5.16 -2.05 7.67
N THR A 209 5.47 -1.39 6.56
CA THR A 209 6.64 -1.64 5.73
C THR A 209 7.33 -0.33 5.41
N ASP A 210 7.67 0.44 6.46
CA ASP A 210 8.40 1.70 6.30
C ASP A 210 9.72 1.50 5.55
N HIS A 211 10.17 2.55 4.86
CA HIS A 211 11.44 2.50 4.16
C HIS A 211 12.59 2.30 5.13
N SER A 212 13.41 1.29 4.88
CA SER A 212 14.66 1.04 5.61
C SER A 212 15.54 2.29 5.77
N TYR A 213 15.54 3.18 4.78
CA TYR A 213 16.34 4.41 4.80
C TYR A 213 15.78 5.53 5.69
N ASP A 214 14.57 5.39 6.23
CA ASP A 214 13.97 6.33 7.19
C ASP A 214 14.04 5.84 8.63
N LEU A 215 14.17 4.52 8.80
CA LEU A 215 14.17 3.85 10.10
C LEU A 215 15.49 4.00 10.87
N ASP A 216 16.58 4.38 10.20
CA ASP A 216 17.90 4.64 10.78
C ASP A 216 18.27 6.14 10.81
N ILE A 217 17.26 7.00 10.78
CA ILE A 217 17.36 8.46 10.92
C ILE A 217 16.95 8.86 12.34
N PRO A 218 17.61 9.88 12.96
CA PRO A 218 17.18 10.37 14.27
C PRO A 218 15.72 10.84 14.27
N PRO A 219 14.95 10.60 15.35
CA PRO A 219 13.58 11.09 15.46
C PRO A 219 13.50 12.61 15.26
N GLY A 220 12.54 13.07 14.46
CA GLY A 220 12.37 14.49 14.17
C GLY A 220 13.41 15.08 13.23
N GLU A 221 14.25 14.26 12.60
CA GLU A 221 15.18 14.65 11.53
C GLU A 221 14.81 13.95 10.22
N VAL A 222 15.23 14.54 9.09
CA VAL A 222 15.02 13.96 7.74
C VAL A 222 16.31 13.42 7.12
N LEU A 223 17.46 13.69 7.76
CA LEU A 223 18.79 13.26 7.37
C LEU A 223 19.59 12.92 8.63
N GLY A 224 20.55 12.01 8.50
CA GLY A 224 21.43 11.63 9.60
C GLY A 224 21.73 10.14 9.61
N LEU A 225 22.31 9.69 10.73
CA LEU A 225 22.45 8.28 11.04
C LEU A 225 22.22 8.14 12.54
N ASP A 226 21.14 7.46 12.89
CA ASP A 226 20.88 7.02 14.25
C ASP A 226 21.34 5.57 14.41
N ARG A 227 22.54 5.40 14.97
CA ARG A 227 23.08 4.06 15.27
C ARG A 227 22.31 3.33 16.36
N SER A 228 21.49 4.03 17.13
CA SER A 228 20.63 3.41 18.14
C SER A 228 19.30 2.89 17.55
N LEU A 229 19.01 3.20 16.28
CA LEU A 229 17.81 2.77 15.56
C LEU A 229 16.53 3.11 16.33
N SER A 230 16.42 4.35 16.82
CA SER A 230 15.32 4.77 17.69
C SER A 230 13.96 4.59 17.03
N ARG A 231 13.81 5.00 15.76
CA ARG A 231 12.56 4.84 14.98
C ARG A 231 12.19 3.36 14.81
N TRP A 232 13.14 2.51 14.39
CA TRP A 232 12.91 1.06 14.28
C TRP A 232 12.48 0.43 15.60
N ARG A 233 13.20 0.71 16.70
CA ARG A 233 12.86 0.14 18.01
C ARG A 233 11.52 0.65 18.54
N GLU A 234 11.17 1.90 18.25
CA GLU A 234 9.86 2.45 18.55
C GLU A 234 8.77 1.73 17.76
N LEU A 235 8.95 1.55 16.45
CA LEU A 235 8.01 0.82 15.60
C LEU A 235 7.80 -0.62 16.09
N VAL A 236 8.87 -1.34 16.41
CA VAL A 236 8.80 -2.70 16.99
C VAL A 236 7.95 -2.70 18.24
N ARG A 237 8.20 -1.78 19.19
CA ARG A 237 7.42 -1.69 20.43
C ARG A 237 5.95 -1.34 20.18
N GLU A 238 5.68 -0.39 19.29
CA GLU A 238 4.31 0.02 18.95
C GLU A 238 3.52 -1.15 18.34
N VAL A 239 4.12 -1.90 17.43
CA VAL A 239 3.50 -3.10 16.83
C VAL A 239 3.24 -4.17 17.89
N GLU A 240 4.21 -4.46 18.77
CA GLU A 240 4.04 -5.43 19.86
C GLU A 240 2.94 -5.02 20.84
N GLU A 241 2.86 -3.74 21.21
CA GLU A 241 1.80 -3.22 22.09
C GLU A 241 0.42 -3.32 21.44
N ILE A 242 0.32 -2.97 20.15
CA ILE A 242 -0.93 -3.09 19.39
C ILE A 242 -1.36 -4.56 19.28
N ASN A 243 -0.47 -5.47 18.92
CA ASN A 243 -0.81 -6.89 18.82
C ASN A 243 -1.14 -7.50 20.19
N GLY A 244 -0.58 -6.98 21.28
CA GLY A 244 -0.89 -7.40 22.64
C GLY A 244 -2.27 -6.94 23.14
N ARG A 245 -2.84 -5.86 22.57
CA ARG A 245 -4.13 -5.29 23.00
C ARG A 245 -5.29 -5.58 22.05
N GLU A 246 -5.02 -5.79 20.76
CA GLU A 246 -6.04 -5.90 19.73
C GLU A 246 -6.39 -7.36 19.42
N GLU A 247 -7.46 -7.87 20.03
CA GLU A 247 -7.98 -9.20 19.71
C GLU A 247 -8.57 -9.26 18.30
N GLY A 248 -8.26 -10.33 17.56
CA GLY A 248 -8.79 -10.55 16.20
C GLY A 248 -8.26 -9.56 15.15
N PHE A 249 -7.19 -8.82 15.46
CA PHE A 249 -6.51 -7.93 14.54
C PHE A 249 -5.00 -8.08 14.66
N ALA A 250 -4.26 -8.03 13.54
CA ALA A 250 -2.80 -8.12 13.55
C ALA A 250 -2.14 -7.00 12.74
N VAL A 251 -1.12 -6.38 13.32
CA VAL A 251 -0.17 -5.55 12.58
C VAL A 251 1.09 -6.37 12.36
N LEU A 252 1.50 -6.55 11.10
CA LEU A 252 2.75 -7.23 10.79
C LEU A 252 3.88 -6.21 10.78
N LEU A 253 4.95 -6.50 11.53
CA LEU A 253 6.19 -5.76 11.40
C LEU A 253 6.90 -6.19 10.11
N GLY A 254 7.20 -5.21 9.26
CA GLY A 254 8.00 -5.39 8.06
C GLY A 254 8.84 -4.15 7.76
N GLU A 255 9.51 -4.18 6.61
CA GLU A 255 10.38 -3.12 6.12
C GLU A 255 10.34 -3.12 4.59
N GLU A 256 10.27 -1.94 3.95
CA GLU A 256 10.55 -1.82 2.52
C GLU A 256 12.04 -1.53 2.33
N ILE A 257 12.76 -2.54 1.84
CA ILE A 257 14.22 -2.50 1.70
C ILE A 257 14.59 -2.12 0.28
N SER A 258 15.38 -1.06 0.14
CA SER A 258 16.01 -0.73 -1.13
C SER A 258 17.31 -1.51 -1.28
N CYS A 259 17.30 -2.49 -2.19
CA CYS A 259 18.37 -3.45 -2.39
C CYS A 259 18.78 -3.57 -3.86
N GLY A 260 19.97 -4.11 -4.11
CA GLY A 260 20.52 -4.23 -5.46
C GLY A 260 19.97 -5.43 -6.21
N ASN A 261 19.31 -5.19 -7.34
CA ASN A 261 19.01 -6.24 -8.31
C ASN A 261 20.31 -6.77 -8.97
N HIS A 262 20.19 -7.77 -9.85
CA HIS A 262 21.32 -8.35 -10.58
C HIS A 262 22.13 -7.31 -11.40
N ALA A 263 21.55 -6.16 -11.73
CA ALA A 263 22.20 -5.07 -12.45
C ALA A 263 22.78 -3.97 -11.53
N ASP A 264 22.87 -4.22 -10.21
CA ASP A 264 23.31 -3.26 -9.18
C ASP A 264 22.48 -1.96 -9.18
N GLN A 265 21.19 -2.10 -9.42
CA GLN A 265 20.21 -1.02 -9.38
C GLN A 265 19.24 -1.22 -8.22
N ASN A 266 18.78 -0.13 -7.61
CA ASN A 266 17.84 -0.20 -6.50
C ASN A 266 16.48 -0.74 -6.96
N VAL A 267 16.04 -1.80 -6.30
CA VAL A 267 14.67 -2.33 -6.32
C VAL A 267 14.17 -2.44 -4.88
N HIS A 268 12.85 -2.40 -4.70
CA HIS A 268 12.23 -2.41 -3.39
C HIS A 268 11.67 -3.79 -3.05
N LEU A 269 12.11 -4.33 -1.90
CA LEU A 269 11.71 -5.62 -1.37
C LEU A 269 10.90 -5.41 -0.09
N LEU A 270 9.68 -5.95 -0.05
CA LEU A 270 8.92 -6.08 1.19
C LEU A 270 9.50 -7.23 2.00
N ALA A 271 10.13 -6.91 3.12
CA ALA A 271 10.72 -7.86 4.04
C ALA A 271 9.80 -8.08 5.23
N PHE A 272 9.53 -9.36 5.53
CA PHE A 272 8.65 -9.76 6.61
C PHE A 272 9.32 -10.71 7.58
N ARG A 273 8.79 -10.75 8.82
CA ARG A 273 9.22 -11.68 9.88
C ARG A 273 10.73 -11.56 10.19
N SER A 274 11.23 -10.32 10.19
CA SER A 274 12.54 -9.97 10.71
C SER A 274 12.40 -8.85 11.74
N ARG A 275 12.96 -9.05 12.93
CA ARG A 275 13.11 -7.99 13.94
C ARG A 275 14.47 -7.28 13.86
N GLN A 276 15.32 -7.74 12.95
CA GLN A 276 16.58 -7.11 12.65
C GLN A 276 16.37 -6.09 11.53
N PHE A 277 16.75 -4.85 11.81
CA PHE A 277 16.82 -3.78 10.81
C PHE A 277 17.82 -4.14 9.71
N ILE A 278 17.47 -3.91 8.45
CA ILE A 278 18.36 -4.12 7.31
C ILE A 278 18.56 -2.78 6.58
N PRO A 279 19.81 -2.31 6.41
CA PRO A 279 20.05 -1.03 5.76
C PRO A 279 19.71 -1.09 4.25
N GLY A 280 19.06 -0.05 3.75
CA GLY A 280 18.69 0.11 2.33
C GLY A 280 18.64 1.57 1.90
N ARG A 281 19.75 2.31 2.01
CA ARG A 281 19.85 3.76 1.76
C ARG A 281 20.03 4.15 0.29
N GLY A 282 20.06 3.17 -0.62
CA GLY A 282 20.53 3.35 -1.99
C GLY A 282 19.78 4.43 -2.76
N ASP A 283 18.45 4.48 -2.70
CA ASP A 283 17.63 5.45 -3.44
C ASP A 283 16.89 6.46 -2.55
N GLY A 284 17.05 6.39 -1.22
CA GLY A 284 16.41 7.32 -0.27
C GLY A 284 17.05 8.72 -0.20
N ALA A 285 18.05 9.02 -1.03
CA ALA A 285 18.79 10.29 -1.04
C ALA A 285 19.36 10.74 0.33
N LYS A 286 19.56 9.80 1.27
CA LYS A 286 20.01 10.07 2.66
C LYS A 286 21.51 10.27 2.81
N ARG A 287 22.28 9.92 1.78
CA ARG A 287 23.75 10.02 1.82
C ARG A 287 24.18 11.45 1.52
N ARG A 288 25.29 11.88 2.15
CA ARG A 288 25.87 13.24 1.99
C ARG A 288 26.11 13.64 0.52
N PHE A 289 26.28 12.66 -0.36
CA PHE A 289 26.34 12.84 -1.81
C PHE A 289 25.23 12.02 -2.46
N ILE A 290 24.24 12.66 -3.09
CA ILE A 290 23.08 11.99 -3.69
C ILE A 290 23.46 11.01 -4.81
N LEU A 291 24.60 11.23 -5.47
CA LEU A 291 25.16 10.31 -6.47
C LEU A 291 25.78 9.04 -5.88
N LYS A 292 25.92 8.94 -4.55
CA LYS A 292 26.14 7.64 -3.90
C LYS A 292 24.79 6.93 -3.82
N ASN A 293 24.22 6.62 -4.95
CA ASN A 293 22.89 6.04 -5.09
C ASN A 293 22.92 4.52 -5.31
N HIS A 294 24.08 3.88 -5.18
CA HIS A 294 24.16 2.43 -5.26
C HIS A 294 23.58 1.77 -3.99
N PRO A 295 22.96 0.58 -4.12
CA PRO A 295 22.42 -0.19 -3.01
C PRO A 295 23.44 -0.39 -1.86
N ASP A 296 22.95 -0.50 -0.63
CA ASP A 296 23.80 -0.91 0.52
C ASP A 296 24.12 -2.41 0.48
N LEU A 297 23.14 -3.20 0.04
CA LEU A 297 23.19 -4.67 -0.02
C LEU A 297 22.51 -5.13 -1.31
N SER A 298 23.02 -6.22 -1.87
CA SER A 298 22.34 -6.94 -2.96
C SER A 298 21.08 -7.65 -2.46
N LEU A 299 20.13 -7.90 -3.36
CA LEU A 299 18.92 -8.68 -3.10
C LEU A 299 19.27 -10.03 -2.45
N LYS A 300 20.30 -10.71 -2.96
CA LYS A 300 20.76 -12.00 -2.45
C LYS A 300 21.24 -11.91 -1.00
N GLU A 301 21.99 -10.87 -0.64
CA GLU A 301 22.44 -10.65 0.73
C GLU A 301 21.28 -10.34 1.67
N VAL A 302 20.33 -9.51 1.23
CA VAL A 302 19.12 -9.20 2.01
C VAL A 302 18.30 -10.47 2.26
N LEU A 303 18.02 -11.25 1.23
CA LEU A 303 17.26 -12.50 1.34
C LEU A 303 17.98 -13.56 2.20
N ALA A 304 19.32 -13.61 2.14
CA ALA A 304 20.10 -14.48 3.02
C ALA A 304 19.93 -14.10 4.50
N ARG A 305 20.04 -12.81 4.84
CA ARG A 305 19.83 -12.30 6.21
C ARG A 305 18.41 -12.54 6.72
N LEU A 306 17.41 -12.36 5.86
CA LEU A 306 16.03 -12.71 6.21
C LEU A 306 15.91 -14.22 6.50
N GLY A 307 16.56 -15.06 5.68
CA GLY A 307 16.58 -16.51 5.87
C GLY A 307 17.12 -16.95 7.24
N GLU A 308 18.11 -16.25 7.79
CA GLU A 308 18.69 -16.54 9.11
C GLU A 308 17.71 -16.36 10.27
N THR A 309 16.68 -15.51 10.09
CA THR A 309 15.67 -15.21 11.11
C THR A 309 14.31 -15.87 10.82
N GLY A 310 14.23 -16.70 9.78
CA GLY A 310 12.97 -17.27 9.30
C GLY A 310 12.10 -16.28 8.50
N GLY A 311 12.62 -15.09 8.21
CA GLY A 311 12.01 -14.08 7.37
C GLY A 311 11.82 -14.50 5.92
N TYR A 312 11.10 -13.66 5.17
CA TYR A 312 10.84 -13.87 3.75
C TYR A 312 10.60 -12.53 3.03
N GLY A 313 10.82 -12.53 1.71
CA GLY A 313 10.69 -11.34 0.87
C GLY A 313 9.58 -11.46 -0.18
N TYR A 314 8.96 -10.33 -0.49
CA TYR A 314 8.09 -10.11 -1.64
C TYR A 314 8.62 -8.96 -2.50
N ALA A 315 8.69 -9.14 -3.81
CA ALA A 315 9.04 -8.04 -4.72
C ALA A 315 7.96 -6.95 -4.67
N ALA A 316 8.31 -5.73 -4.23
CA ALA A 316 7.40 -4.59 -4.21
C ALA A 316 7.23 -4.05 -5.64
N HIS A 317 5.98 -3.72 -5.99
CA HIS A 317 5.55 -3.06 -7.24
C HIS A 317 6.44 -3.32 -8.47
N PRO A 318 6.70 -4.59 -8.86
CA PRO A 318 7.85 -4.95 -9.70
C PRO A 318 7.83 -4.40 -11.13
N HIS A 319 6.65 -3.99 -11.59
CA HIS A 319 6.43 -3.45 -12.94
C HIS A 319 5.83 -2.05 -12.94
N GLU A 320 5.84 -1.36 -11.79
CA GLU A 320 5.56 0.08 -11.78
C GLU A 320 6.81 0.83 -12.25
N GLY A 321 6.65 1.61 -13.33
CA GLY A 321 7.78 2.19 -14.02
C GLY A 321 8.49 3.27 -13.20
N SER A 322 9.81 3.20 -13.11
CA SER A 322 10.64 4.33 -12.70
C SER A 322 10.77 5.32 -13.88
N THR A 323 10.70 6.62 -13.58
CA THR A 323 10.97 7.66 -14.59
C THR A 323 12.44 7.65 -14.99
N PHE A 324 12.77 8.14 -16.21
CA PHE A 324 14.15 8.25 -16.69
C PHE A 324 15.07 8.99 -15.71
N LEU A 325 14.56 10.05 -15.08
CA LEU A 325 15.32 10.85 -14.11
C LEU A 325 15.53 10.14 -12.78
N SER A 326 14.52 9.41 -12.27
CA SER A 326 14.73 8.57 -11.07
C SER A 326 15.73 7.44 -11.33
N ARG A 327 15.77 6.89 -12.56
CA ARG A 327 16.77 5.89 -12.94
C ARG A 327 18.19 6.48 -12.98
N LEU A 328 18.35 7.71 -13.45
CA LEU A 328 19.66 8.37 -13.53
C LEU A 328 20.16 8.90 -12.18
N VAL A 329 19.28 9.50 -11.37
CA VAL A 329 19.65 10.20 -10.13
C VAL A 329 19.63 9.30 -8.90
N LEU A 330 18.72 8.34 -8.84
CA LEU A 330 18.55 7.43 -7.70
C LEU A 330 18.92 5.98 -8.02
N ASN A 331 19.49 5.72 -9.21
CA ASN A 331 19.84 4.38 -9.68
C ASN A 331 18.68 3.36 -9.51
N ARG A 332 17.43 3.80 -9.70
CA ARG A 332 16.26 2.90 -9.62
C ARG A 332 16.22 1.95 -10.83
N GLY A 333 16.11 0.66 -10.55
CA GLY A 333 16.05 -0.42 -11.54
C GLY A 333 14.65 -0.96 -11.78
N HIS A 334 14.60 -2.11 -12.44
CA HIS A 334 13.40 -2.94 -12.56
C HIS A 334 13.73 -4.35 -12.09
N TRP A 335 12.71 -5.06 -11.61
CA TRP A 335 12.83 -6.49 -11.31
C TRP A 335 13.01 -7.29 -12.60
N SER A 336 14.05 -8.12 -12.64
CA SER A 336 14.26 -9.09 -13.71
C SER A 336 13.68 -10.46 -13.35
N ASP A 337 13.55 -11.33 -14.35
CA ASP A 337 13.16 -12.73 -14.11
C ASP A 337 14.19 -13.45 -13.22
N GLU A 338 15.47 -13.06 -13.25
CA GLU A 338 16.51 -13.64 -12.40
C GLU A 338 16.29 -13.26 -10.93
N ASP A 339 16.08 -11.96 -10.65
CA ASP A 339 15.79 -11.43 -9.31
C ASP A 339 14.55 -12.11 -8.70
N LEU A 340 13.49 -12.27 -9.49
CA LEU A 340 12.25 -12.92 -9.08
C LEU A 340 12.41 -14.43 -8.84
N THR A 341 13.54 -15.03 -9.24
CA THR A 341 13.82 -16.44 -8.96
C THR A 341 14.86 -16.67 -7.88
N GLU A 342 15.35 -15.59 -7.26
CA GLU A 342 16.30 -15.65 -6.14
C GLU A 342 15.70 -16.37 -4.93
N ARG A 343 16.51 -17.18 -4.26
CA ARG A 343 16.04 -17.98 -3.13
C ARG A 343 15.64 -17.06 -1.97
N GLY A 344 14.41 -17.20 -1.49
CA GLY A 344 13.87 -16.38 -0.40
C GLY A 344 12.92 -15.29 -0.87
N CYS A 345 12.81 -15.05 -2.18
CA CYS A 345 11.73 -14.28 -2.78
C CYS A 345 10.52 -15.21 -3.00
N TYR A 346 9.51 -15.11 -2.14
CA TYR A 346 8.35 -16.03 -2.16
C TYR A 346 7.21 -15.54 -3.06
N GLY A 347 7.17 -14.24 -3.34
CA GLY A 347 6.07 -13.66 -4.08
C GLY A 347 6.36 -12.26 -4.60
N MET A 348 5.33 -11.69 -5.22
CA MET A 348 5.35 -10.31 -5.71
C MET A 348 4.06 -9.58 -5.35
N GLN A 349 4.18 -8.28 -5.11
CA GLN A 349 3.06 -7.37 -5.03
C GLN A 349 2.50 -7.15 -6.44
N LEU A 350 1.61 -8.04 -6.86
CA LEU A 350 0.99 -8.02 -8.19
C LEU A 350 0.14 -6.77 -8.39
N TRP A 351 -0.50 -6.31 -7.32
CA TRP A 351 -1.40 -5.17 -7.35
C TRP A 351 -0.94 -4.13 -6.31
N ASN A 352 -0.33 -3.05 -6.80
CA ASN A 352 -0.02 -1.88 -6.01
C ASN A 352 -0.99 -0.73 -6.32
N GLY A 353 -1.58 -0.13 -5.29
CA GLY A 353 -2.49 1.00 -5.41
C GLY A 353 -3.59 0.80 -6.48
N CYS A 354 -3.65 1.71 -7.47
CA CYS A 354 -4.70 1.68 -8.50
C CYS A 354 -4.17 1.69 -9.95
N SER A 355 -2.94 1.24 -10.17
CA SER A 355 -2.37 1.12 -11.52
C SER A 355 -2.97 -0.08 -12.27
N LYS A 356 -3.98 0.16 -13.12
CA LYS A 356 -4.56 -0.91 -13.97
C LYS A 356 -3.56 -1.45 -14.99
N ILE A 357 -2.71 -0.57 -15.53
CA ILE A 357 -1.68 -0.94 -16.51
C ILE A 357 -0.58 -1.75 -15.81
N GLY A 358 -0.12 -1.29 -14.63
CA GLY A 358 0.85 -2.02 -13.82
C GLY A 358 0.35 -3.42 -13.47
N LEU A 359 -0.89 -3.52 -12.98
CA LEU A 359 -1.53 -4.81 -12.68
C LEU A 359 -1.53 -5.77 -13.87
N GLU A 360 -1.88 -5.31 -15.08
CA GLU A 360 -1.93 -6.18 -16.26
C GLU A 360 -0.53 -6.62 -16.73
N ILE A 361 0.48 -5.75 -16.61
CA ILE A 361 1.87 -6.11 -16.90
C ILE A 361 2.36 -7.15 -15.89
N SER A 362 2.20 -6.89 -14.60
CA SER A 362 2.58 -7.82 -13.53
C SER A 362 1.85 -9.15 -13.64
N TYR A 363 0.56 -9.14 -13.98
CA TYR A 363 -0.24 -10.33 -14.24
C TYR A 363 0.35 -11.21 -15.34
N ARG A 364 0.74 -10.62 -16.48
CA ARG A 364 1.36 -11.37 -17.59
C ARG A 364 2.71 -11.96 -17.22
N HIS A 365 3.54 -11.21 -16.49
CA HIS A 365 4.83 -11.71 -16.00
C HIS A 365 4.66 -12.83 -14.99
N TRP A 366 3.71 -12.69 -14.05
CA TRP A 366 3.38 -13.72 -13.08
C TRP A 366 2.97 -15.03 -13.77
N VAL A 367 2.06 -14.98 -14.75
CA VAL A 367 1.66 -16.18 -15.52
C VAL A 367 2.87 -16.82 -16.23
N LYS A 368 3.78 -16.02 -16.81
CA LYS A 368 5.02 -16.52 -17.42
C LYS A 368 5.89 -17.27 -16.41
N LEU A 369 6.05 -16.75 -15.20
CA LEU A 369 6.79 -17.40 -14.11
C LEU A 369 6.10 -18.70 -13.66
N LEU A 370 4.79 -18.68 -13.48
CA LEU A 370 4.04 -19.90 -13.13
C LEU A 370 4.24 -21.00 -14.18
N LEU A 371 4.14 -20.65 -15.47
CA LEU A 371 4.30 -21.60 -16.58
C LEU A 371 5.74 -22.12 -16.76
N SER A 372 6.74 -21.46 -16.19
CA SER A 372 8.11 -21.98 -16.11
C SER A 372 8.32 -22.93 -14.91
N GLY A 373 7.27 -23.18 -14.12
CA GLY A 373 7.30 -24.03 -12.93
C GLY A 373 7.71 -23.29 -11.66
N ARG A 374 7.81 -21.95 -11.68
CA ARG A 374 8.11 -21.17 -10.48
C ARG A 374 6.88 -20.96 -9.63
N ARG A 375 7.03 -21.25 -8.33
CA ARG A 375 5.98 -21.07 -7.31
C ARG A 375 6.02 -19.64 -6.78
N MET A 376 5.56 -18.71 -7.60
CA MET A 376 5.56 -17.28 -7.29
C MET A 376 4.17 -16.86 -6.80
N PHE A 377 4.07 -16.47 -5.53
CA PHE A 377 2.80 -16.03 -4.95
C PHE A 377 2.51 -14.57 -5.25
N ILE A 378 1.22 -14.21 -5.25
CA ILE A 378 0.76 -12.84 -5.45
C ILE A 378 0.13 -12.29 -4.18
N VAL A 379 0.43 -11.02 -3.93
CA VAL A 379 -0.21 -10.19 -2.91
C VAL A 379 -0.61 -8.83 -3.49
N ALA A 380 -1.45 -8.12 -2.76
CA ALA A 380 -1.92 -6.79 -3.08
C ALA A 380 -1.82 -5.89 -1.85
N GLY A 381 -1.38 -4.66 -2.08
CA GLY A 381 -1.24 -3.63 -1.06
C GLY A 381 -1.41 -2.24 -1.64
N SER A 382 -1.62 -1.26 -0.78
CA SER A 382 -1.89 0.12 -1.20
C SER A 382 -0.65 0.96 -1.42
N ASP A 383 0.44 0.68 -0.69
CA ASP A 383 1.61 1.56 -0.63
C ASP A 383 1.18 2.97 -0.20
N ALA A 384 0.37 3.00 0.87
CA ALA A 384 -0.24 4.21 1.38
C ALA A 384 0.58 4.83 2.51
N HIS A 385 0.73 6.16 2.46
CA HIS A 385 1.42 6.98 3.46
C HIS A 385 0.40 7.78 4.27
N GLY A 386 -0.61 7.09 4.81
CA GLY A 386 -1.77 7.74 5.43
C GLY A 386 -2.85 8.21 4.43
N ASP A 387 -2.77 7.77 3.18
CA ASP A 387 -3.79 8.01 2.14
C ASP A 387 -4.98 7.04 2.28
N PHE A 388 -5.81 7.24 3.30
CA PHE A 388 -6.96 6.39 3.58
C PHE A 388 -8.12 6.60 2.61
N ASN A 389 -8.30 7.84 2.11
CA ASN A 389 -9.26 8.15 1.05
C ASN A 389 -8.60 8.68 -0.23
N ARG A 390 -7.67 9.61 -0.06
CA ARG A 390 -7.15 10.44 -1.13
C ARG A 390 -5.64 10.39 -1.12
N PHE A 391 -5.09 9.84 -2.20
CA PHE A 391 -3.67 9.85 -2.46
C PHE A 391 -3.20 11.24 -2.85
N ARG A 392 -2.12 11.71 -2.21
CA ARG A 392 -1.51 13.02 -2.49
C ARG A 392 -0.01 12.85 -2.66
N ARG A 393 0.54 13.45 -3.72
CA ARG A 393 1.99 13.47 -3.93
C ARG A 393 2.45 14.78 -4.53
N VAL A 394 3.67 15.19 -4.22
CA VAL A 394 4.33 16.24 -4.99
C VAL A 394 4.80 15.65 -6.33
N SER A 395 4.46 16.35 -7.39
CA SER A 395 4.90 15.96 -8.74
C SER A 395 6.31 16.44 -8.99
N TYR A 396 7.13 15.61 -9.62
CA TYR A 396 8.43 16.02 -10.12
C TYR A 396 8.28 17.13 -11.20
N PRO A 397 9.05 18.24 -11.16
CA PRO A 397 10.20 18.54 -10.31
C PRO A 397 9.88 19.43 -9.08
N PHE A 398 8.89 19.05 -8.26
CA PHE A 398 8.49 19.72 -7.01
C PHE A 398 7.84 21.09 -7.16
N LEU A 399 7.10 21.27 -8.25
CA LEU A 399 6.44 22.54 -8.58
C LEU A 399 4.94 22.54 -8.32
N TRP A 400 4.29 21.38 -8.23
CA TRP A 400 2.86 21.26 -7.94
C TRP A 400 2.58 19.98 -7.14
N VAL A 401 1.45 19.98 -6.44
CA VAL A 401 0.90 18.79 -5.80
C VAL A 401 -0.12 18.17 -6.75
N SER A 402 -0.15 16.84 -6.82
CA SER A 402 -1.17 16.08 -7.54
C SER A 402 -1.94 15.22 -6.56
N GLU A 403 -3.24 15.08 -6.78
CA GLU A 403 -4.09 14.14 -6.05
C GLU A 403 -4.65 13.07 -6.99
N ARG A 404 -4.95 11.91 -6.43
CA ARG A 404 -5.66 10.83 -7.13
C ARG A 404 -6.71 10.22 -6.21
N ARG A 405 -7.82 9.81 -6.82
CA ARG A 405 -8.85 8.97 -6.16
C ARG A 405 -8.62 7.52 -6.55
N GLY A 406 -8.76 6.63 -5.56
CA GLY A 406 -8.48 5.21 -5.71
C GLY A 406 -7.03 4.84 -5.35
N GLY A 407 -6.79 3.55 -5.10
CA GLY A 407 -5.51 3.05 -4.61
C GLY A 407 -5.24 3.34 -3.13
N SER A 408 -6.19 3.99 -2.46
CA SER A 408 -6.18 4.25 -1.02
C SER A 408 -6.03 2.97 -0.20
N PHE A 409 -5.58 3.14 1.04
CA PHE A 409 -5.39 2.06 2.01
C PHE A 409 -6.52 1.02 1.99
N GLY A 410 -6.14 -0.24 1.82
CA GLY A 410 -7.07 -1.36 1.78
C GLY A 410 -7.98 -1.43 0.56
N ARG A 411 -7.78 -0.64 -0.51
CA ARG A 411 -8.59 -0.78 -1.75
C ARG A 411 -8.17 -2.01 -2.56
N PRO A 412 -6.97 -2.06 -3.19
CA PRO A 412 -6.36 -3.35 -3.45
C PRO A 412 -6.03 -3.98 -2.10
N ARG A 413 -6.31 -5.27 -1.94
CA ARG A 413 -6.11 -5.94 -0.67
C ARG A 413 -5.85 -7.43 -0.85
N THR A 414 -5.19 -8.00 0.12
CA THR A 414 -4.91 -9.43 0.22
C THR A 414 -5.89 -10.06 1.20
N CYS A 415 -6.48 -11.21 0.86
CA CYS A 415 -7.30 -11.99 1.77
C CYS A 415 -6.59 -13.30 2.07
N VAL A 416 -6.24 -13.55 3.33
CA VAL A 416 -5.51 -14.75 3.78
C VAL A 416 -6.46 -15.75 4.44
N HIS A 417 -6.19 -17.04 4.28
CA HIS A 417 -6.96 -18.11 4.89
C HIS A 417 -6.34 -18.55 6.23
N LEU A 418 -7.03 -18.22 7.32
CA LEU A 418 -6.68 -18.46 8.72
C LEU A 418 -7.84 -19.19 9.43
N PRO A 419 -7.93 -20.52 9.35
CA PRO A 419 -9.05 -21.27 9.93
C PRO A 419 -9.18 -21.11 11.45
N GLU A 420 -8.05 -20.90 12.14
CA GLU A 420 -7.99 -20.74 13.60
C GLU A 420 -8.12 -19.26 14.06
N GLY A 421 -8.40 -18.33 13.14
CA GLY A 421 -8.51 -16.90 13.44
C GLY A 421 -7.22 -16.09 13.21
N VAL A 422 -7.29 -14.80 13.51
CA VAL A 422 -6.24 -13.82 13.17
C VAL A 422 -5.18 -13.75 14.27
N SER A 423 -3.93 -13.95 13.88
CA SER A 423 -2.73 -13.62 14.67
C SER A 423 -1.59 -13.24 13.73
N GLU A 424 -0.60 -12.51 14.22
CA GLU A 424 0.60 -12.13 13.44
C GLU A 424 1.27 -13.36 12.81
N GLU A 425 1.48 -14.43 13.59
CA GLU A 425 2.11 -15.67 13.11
C GLU A 425 1.26 -16.37 12.04
N ALA A 426 -0.07 -16.47 12.25
CA ALA A 426 -0.95 -17.14 11.30
C ALA A 426 -0.98 -16.40 9.96
N VAL A 427 -0.98 -15.05 9.98
CA VAL A 427 -0.91 -14.24 8.77
C VAL A 427 0.43 -14.44 8.06
N HIS A 428 1.56 -14.43 8.77
CA HIS A 428 2.86 -14.71 8.18
C HIS A 428 2.93 -16.10 7.53
N GLU A 429 2.41 -17.13 8.20
CA GLU A 429 2.39 -18.48 7.66
C GLU A 429 1.53 -18.58 6.39
N ALA A 430 0.37 -17.91 6.38
CA ALA A 430 -0.51 -17.86 5.21
C ALA A 430 0.13 -17.13 4.02
N LEU A 431 0.79 -15.99 4.26
CA LEU A 431 1.53 -15.27 3.22
C LEU A 431 2.72 -16.08 2.69
N ARG A 432 3.51 -16.71 3.58
CA ARG A 432 4.67 -17.52 3.17
C ARG A 432 4.26 -18.76 2.35
N SER A 433 3.10 -19.33 2.64
CA SER A 433 2.58 -20.52 1.95
C SER A 433 1.63 -20.21 0.78
N GLY A 434 1.37 -18.93 0.48
CA GLY A 434 0.49 -18.53 -0.61
C GLY A 434 -0.99 -18.83 -0.38
N ARG A 435 -1.42 -19.05 0.87
CA ARG A 435 -2.82 -19.24 1.29
C ARG A 435 -3.60 -17.94 1.28
N CYS A 436 -3.57 -17.26 0.13
CA CYS A 436 -4.21 -15.97 -0.03
C CYS A 436 -4.71 -15.73 -1.46
N VAL A 437 -5.55 -14.71 -1.58
CA VAL A 437 -6.09 -14.19 -2.84
C VAL A 437 -5.96 -12.67 -2.83
N VAL A 438 -5.97 -12.04 -4.00
CA VAL A 438 -5.91 -10.58 -4.14
C VAL A 438 -7.18 -10.05 -4.78
N THR A 439 -7.65 -8.88 -4.34
CA THR A 439 -8.88 -8.28 -4.89
C THR A 439 -9.01 -6.77 -4.64
N ASP A 440 -9.85 -6.10 -5.42
CA ASP A 440 -10.41 -4.77 -5.14
C ASP A 440 -11.94 -4.77 -4.93
N GLY A 441 -12.57 -5.94 -4.77
CA GLY A 441 -14.01 -6.04 -4.57
C GLY A 441 -14.54 -7.44 -4.29
N PRO A 442 -14.76 -8.28 -5.33
CA PRO A 442 -15.35 -9.60 -5.14
C PRO A 442 -14.40 -10.55 -4.42
N PHE A 443 -14.94 -11.64 -3.88
CA PHE A 443 -14.15 -12.73 -3.33
C PHE A 443 -14.23 -13.97 -4.23
N GLY A 444 -13.12 -14.67 -4.32
CA GLY A 444 -13.01 -15.93 -5.03
C GLY A 444 -12.07 -16.87 -4.28
N ALA A 445 -12.49 -18.11 -4.07
CA ALA A 445 -11.66 -19.17 -3.51
C ALA A 445 -11.83 -20.47 -4.29
N ILE A 446 -10.75 -21.25 -4.36
CA ILE A 446 -10.77 -22.62 -4.87
C ILE A 446 -10.28 -23.58 -3.79
N PHE A 447 -10.96 -24.71 -3.67
CA PHE A 447 -10.55 -25.83 -2.83
C PHE A 447 -10.39 -27.06 -3.73
N ALA A 448 -9.28 -27.77 -3.56
CA ALA A 448 -8.99 -28.97 -4.32
C ALA A 448 -8.82 -30.15 -3.37
N GLU A 449 -9.32 -31.32 -3.77
CA GLU A 449 -9.26 -32.55 -2.98
C GLU A 449 -8.77 -33.72 -3.82
N ALA A 450 -7.81 -34.46 -3.27
CA ALA A 450 -7.32 -35.73 -3.81
C ALA A 450 -6.76 -36.60 -2.69
N GLY A 451 -7.04 -37.91 -2.73
CA GLY A 451 -6.49 -38.88 -1.76
C GLY A 451 -6.83 -38.56 -0.30
N GLY A 452 -8.01 -37.99 -0.03
CA GLY A 452 -8.45 -37.60 1.32
C GLY A 452 -7.83 -36.30 1.85
N ARG A 453 -6.97 -35.62 1.09
CA ARG A 453 -6.41 -34.31 1.45
C ARG A 453 -7.13 -33.20 0.70
N ARG A 454 -7.63 -32.20 1.43
CA ARG A 454 -8.21 -30.95 0.89
C ARG A 454 -7.25 -29.79 1.11
N VAL A 455 -7.02 -29.00 0.06
CA VAL A 455 -6.16 -27.79 0.10
C VAL A 455 -6.86 -26.60 -0.56
N THR A 456 -6.37 -25.40 -0.27
CA THR A 456 -6.77 -24.15 -0.95
C THR A 456 -5.56 -23.56 -1.68
N SER A 457 -5.70 -22.34 -2.23
CA SER A 457 -4.62 -21.51 -2.80
C SER A 457 -3.29 -21.69 -2.06
N GLY A 458 -2.19 -21.83 -2.80
CA GLY A 458 -0.85 -22.09 -2.24
C GLY A 458 -0.57 -23.57 -1.92
N GLY A 459 -1.61 -24.40 -1.85
CA GLY A 459 -1.50 -25.83 -1.58
C GLY A 459 -0.95 -26.65 -2.75
N GLU A 460 -0.66 -27.91 -2.45
CA GLU A 460 -0.17 -28.90 -3.40
C GLU A 460 -1.00 -30.19 -3.27
N LEU A 461 -1.14 -30.95 -4.35
CA LEU A 461 -1.76 -32.27 -4.39
C LEU A 461 -0.98 -33.20 -5.34
N PRO A 462 -1.01 -34.53 -5.12
CA PRO A 462 -0.47 -35.46 -6.09
C PRO A 462 -1.32 -35.47 -7.37
N ALA A 463 -0.71 -35.88 -8.49
CA ALA A 463 -1.45 -36.19 -9.72
C ALA A 463 -2.54 -37.25 -9.49
N GLY A 464 -3.59 -37.22 -10.32
CA GLY A 464 -4.74 -38.12 -10.23
C GLY A 464 -6.06 -37.42 -10.54
N ARG A 465 -7.16 -37.95 -9.98
CA ARG A 465 -8.48 -37.33 -10.10
C ARG A 465 -8.64 -36.29 -9.00
N ILE A 466 -8.70 -35.02 -9.39
CA ILE A 466 -8.82 -33.89 -8.48
C ILE A 466 -10.26 -33.40 -8.49
N LYS A 467 -10.92 -33.37 -7.32
CA LYS A 467 -12.19 -32.68 -7.14
C LYS A 467 -11.90 -31.22 -6.81
N VAL A 468 -12.46 -30.30 -7.58
CA VAL A 468 -12.29 -28.86 -7.38
C VAL A 468 -13.65 -28.25 -7.03
N GLU A 469 -13.68 -27.47 -5.97
CA GLU A 469 -14.81 -26.62 -5.57
C GLU A 469 -14.37 -25.17 -5.69
N ALA A 470 -15.20 -24.34 -6.30
CA ALA A 470 -14.96 -22.93 -6.49
C ALA A 470 -16.13 -22.12 -5.91
N VAL A 471 -15.79 -21.05 -5.21
CA VAL A 471 -16.76 -20.16 -4.55
C VAL A 471 -16.49 -18.73 -5.00
N CYS A 472 -17.55 -18.03 -5.40
CA CYS A 472 -17.51 -16.62 -5.77
C CYS A 472 -18.51 -15.84 -4.90
N LEU A 473 -18.07 -14.77 -4.26
CA LEU A 473 -18.93 -13.90 -3.44
C LEU A 473 -18.75 -12.43 -3.84
N SER A 474 -19.79 -11.63 -3.70
CA SER A 474 -19.79 -10.19 -3.88
C SER A 474 -20.94 -9.57 -3.09
N THR A 475 -20.97 -8.24 -3.00
CA THR A 475 -22.03 -7.48 -2.30
C THR A 475 -22.56 -6.37 -3.21
N PRO A 476 -23.68 -5.70 -2.89
CA PRO A 476 -24.17 -4.54 -3.65
C PRO A 476 -23.12 -3.44 -3.83
N GLU A 477 -22.20 -3.30 -2.87
CA GLU A 477 -21.05 -2.40 -2.91
C GLU A 477 -20.21 -2.61 -4.18
N PHE A 478 -19.81 -3.87 -4.43
CA PHE A 478 -18.96 -4.28 -5.56
C PHE A 478 -19.76 -4.77 -6.79
N GLY A 479 -21.09 -4.87 -6.63
CA GLY A 479 -22.02 -5.30 -7.67
C GLY A 479 -21.99 -6.81 -7.91
N ARG A 480 -22.86 -7.29 -8.79
CA ARG A 480 -23.01 -8.74 -9.02
C ARG A 480 -21.75 -9.35 -9.66
N VAL A 481 -21.47 -10.60 -9.33
CA VAL A 481 -20.47 -11.40 -10.05
C VAL A 481 -20.94 -11.57 -11.48
N LYS A 482 -20.10 -11.20 -12.44
CA LYS A 482 -20.36 -11.32 -13.88
C LYS A 482 -19.72 -12.55 -14.49
N GLN A 483 -18.58 -12.95 -13.95
CA GLN A 483 -17.79 -14.03 -14.53
C GLN A 483 -16.90 -14.71 -13.49
N ALA A 484 -16.82 -16.04 -13.56
CA ALA A 484 -15.81 -16.84 -12.89
C ALA A 484 -15.06 -17.69 -13.91
N LYS A 485 -13.73 -17.73 -13.83
CA LYS A 485 -12.87 -18.56 -14.68
C LYS A 485 -12.05 -19.51 -13.82
N LEU A 486 -12.18 -20.80 -14.03
CA LEU A 486 -11.22 -21.79 -13.53
C LEU A 486 -10.17 -22.03 -14.61
N ILE A 487 -8.90 -21.86 -14.26
CA ILE A 487 -7.76 -21.89 -15.18
C ILE A 487 -6.81 -23.02 -14.78
N VAL A 488 -6.39 -23.79 -15.79
CA VAL A 488 -5.41 -24.86 -15.67
C VAL A 488 -4.12 -24.40 -16.37
N GLY A 489 -3.04 -24.25 -15.62
CA GLY A 489 -1.71 -24.03 -16.15
C GLY A 489 -1.04 -25.35 -16.49
N ASP A 490 -0.88 -25.64 -17.78
CA ASP A 490 -0.19 -26.85 -18.25
C ASP A 490 1.31 -26.56 -18.35
N LEU A 491 2.09 -27.08 -17.40
CA LEU A 491 3.53 -26.85 -17.30
C LEU A 491 4.32 -27.55 -18.42
N ARG A 492 3.78 -28.64 -18.98
CA ARG A 492 4.39 -29.34 -20.11
C ARG A 492 4.21 -28.56 -21.41
N ARG A 493 3.01 -28.03 -21.65
CA ARG A 493 2.69 -27.22 -22.84
C ARG A 493 3.04 -25.74 -22.67
N ARG A 494 3.43 -25.31 -21.47
CA ARG A 494 3.73 -23.91 -21.09
C ARG A 494 2.62 -22.94 -21.52
N ARG A 495 1.37 -23.31 -21.23
CA ARG A 495 0.20 -22.45 -21.50
C ARG A 495 -0.88 -22.62 -20.45
N GLU A 496 -1.65 -21.57 -20.26
CA GLU A 496 -2.90 -21.63 -19.50
C GLU A 496 -4.07 -21.99 -20.40
N ILE A 497 -4.99 -22.80 -19.86
CA ILE A 497 -6.24 -23.19 -20.51
C ILE A 497 -7.37 -22.79 -19.57
N VAL A 498 -8.34 -22.04 -20.09
CA VAL A 498 -9.58 -21.76 -19.36
C VAL A 498 -10.41 -23.04 -19.35
N PHE A 499 -10.39 -23.77 -18.25
CA PHE A 499 -11.09 -25.04 -18.09
C PHE A 499 -12.59 -24.84 -17.97
N SER A 500 -13.01 -23.84 -17.21
CA SER A 500 -14.41 -23.43 -17.09
C SER A 500 -14.53 -21.91 -17.08
N LYS A 501 -15.55 -21.39 -17.77
CA LYS A 501 -15.90 -19.98 -17.79
C LYS A 501 -17.41 -19.84 -17.59
N LEU A 502 -17.80 -19.44 -16.40
CA LEU A 502 -19.20 -19.21 -16.05
C LEU A 502 -19.54 -17.74 -16.23
N ARG A 503 -20.70 -17.48 -16.85
CA ARG A 503 -21.34 -16.16 -16.82
C ARG A 503 -22.37 -16.18 -15.71
N ILE A 504 -22.21 -15.29 -14.75
CA ILE A 504 -22.98 -15.27 -13.50
C ILE A 504 -23.69 -13.90 -13.45
N SER A 505 -24.82 -13.83 -12.73
CA SER A 505 -25.48 -12.57 -12.40
C SER A 505 -26.05 -12.62 -10.97
N ALA A 506 -25.20 -13.04 -10.04
CA ALA A 506 -25.54 -13.30 -8.64
C ALA A 506 -24.50 -12.68 -7.71
N PHE A 507 -24.85 -12.55 -6.43
CA PHE A 507 -23.92 -12.14 -5.38
C PHE A 507 -23.13 -13.32 -4.82
N GLU A 508 -23.64 -14.54 -4.97
CA GLU A 508 -22.97 -15.77 -4.59
C GLU A 508 -23.14 -16.80 -5.71
N GLU A 509 -22.09 -17.58 -5.98
CA GLU A 509 -22.14 -18.75 -6.86
C GLU A 509 -21.13 -19.79 -6.37
N ARG A 510 -21.52 -21.07 -6.44
CA ARG A 510 -20.66 -22.21 -6.11
C ARG A 510 -20.75 -23.25 -7.20
N PHE A 511 -19.61 -23.74 -7.64
CA PHE A 511 -19.57 -24.82 -8.61
C PHE A 511 -18.45 -25.79 -8.29
N SER A 512 -18.61 -27.03 -8.76
CA SER A 512 -17.59 -28.06 -8.61
C SER A 512 -17.35 -28.80 -9.91
N CYS A 513 -16.14 -29.30 -10.09
CA CYS A 513 -15.77 -30.12 -11.23
C CYS A 513 -14.71 -31.16 -10.85
N ASN A 514 -14.52 -32.16 -11.70
CA ASN A 514 -13.43 -33.13 -11.58
C ASN A 514 -12.43 -32.88 -12.71
N ILE A 515 -11.13 -32.90 -12.38
CA ILE A 515 -10.04 -32.76 -13.34
C ILE A 515 -9.14 -33.99 -13.21
N ALA A 516 -8.93 -34.68 -14.32
CA ALA A 516 -7.94 -35.77 -14.38
C ALA A 516 -6.58 -35.17 -14.73
N VAL A 517 -5.58 -35.42 -13.87
CA VAL A 517 -4.23 -34.86 -13.98
C VAL A 517 -3.24 -36.00 -14.09
N SER A 518 -2.47 -36.03 -15.18
CA SER A 518 -1.45 -37.05 -15.46
C SER A 518 -0.03 -36.48 -15.57
N HIS A 519 0.12 -35.17 -15.45
CA HIS A 519 1.39 -34.46 -15.46
C HIS A 519 1.29 -33.19 -14.61
N PRO A 520 2.42 -32.55 -14.26
CA PRO A 520 2.40 -31.32 -13.47
C PRO A 520 1.56 -30.21 -14.12
N ILE A 521 0.67 -29.63 -13.32
CA ILE A 521 -0.17 -28.46 -13.62
C ILE A 521 -0.27 -27.54 -12.41
N TYR A 522 -0.89 -26.37 -12.60
CA TYR A 522 -1.51 -25.64 -11.50
C TYR A 522 -2.97 -25.28 -11.82
N LEU A 523 -3.76 -25.09 -10.77
CA LEU A 523 -5.14 -24.61 -10.81
C LEU A 523 -5.22 -23.22 -10.18
N ARG A 524 -5.88 -22.27 -10.84
CA ARG A 524 -6.20 -20.97 -10.23
C ARG A 524 -7.55 -20.45 -10.72
N MET A 525 -8.09 -19.45 -10.03
CA MET A 525 -9.36 -18.83 -10.40
C MET A 525 -9.24 -17.31 -10.59
N GLU A 526 -10.09 -16.80 -11.47
CA GLU A 526 -10.38 -15.37 -11.58
C GLU A 526 -11.86 -15.11 -11.43
N VAL A 527 -12.21 -14.11 -10.63
CA VAL A 527 -13.59 -13.62 -10.48
C VAL A 527 -13.66 -12.18 -10.93
N ILE A 528 -14.67 -11.84 -11.71
CA ILE A 528 -14.97 -10.46 -12.13
C ILE A 528 -16.39 -10.14 -11.71
N SER A 529 -16.55 -9.06 -10.97
CA SER A 529 -17.83 -8.43 -10.65
C SER A 529 -18.06 -7.21 -11.53
N GLU A 530 -19.18 -6.52 -11.33
CA GLU A 530 -19.46 -5.24 -11.99
C GLU A 530 -18.42 -4.16 -11.70
N LYS A 531 -17.79 -4.18 -10.52
CA LYS A 531 -16.92 -3.08 -10.07
C LYS A 531 -15.53 -3.52 -9.58
N GLY A 532 -15.20 -4.82 -9.65
CA GLY A 532 -13.90 -5.31 -9.18
C GLY A 532 -13.52 -6.70 -9.71
N ARG A 533 -12.29 -7.13 -9.38
CA ARG A 533 -11.66 -8.39 -9.78
C ARG A 533 -11.05 -9.10 -8.57
N CYS A 534 -11.03 -10.43 -8.59
CA CYS A 534 -10.28 -11.26 -7.64
C CYS A 534 -9.43 -12.27 -8.40
N LEU A 535 -8.22 -12.51 -7.90
CA LEU A 535 -7.26 -13.48 -8.42
C LEU A 535 -6.79 -14.38 -7.27
N THR A 536 -6.79 -15.70 -7.50
CA THR A 536 -6.28 -16.66 -6.51
C THR A 536 -4.83 -17.02 -6.78
N ASN A 537 -4.07 -17.29 -5.71
CA ASN A 537 -2.82 -18.04 -5.86
C ASN A 537 -3.08 -19.47 -6.39
N PRO A 538 -2.09 -20.09 -7.05
CA PRO A 538 -2.24 -21.41 -7.64
C PRO A 538 -2.31 -22.53 -6.59
N ILE A 539 -3.05 -23.59 -6.90
CA ILE A 539 -2.89 -24.92 -6.30
C ILE A 539 -2.06 -25.76 -7.26
N TRP A 540 -0.94 -26.30 -6.79
CA TRP A 540 -0.06 -27.14 -7.60
C TRP A 540 -0.51 -28.60 -7.58
N VAL A 541 -0.50 -29.26 -8.74
CA VAL A 541 -0.84 -30.69 -8.85
C VAL A 541 0.20 -31.36 -9.73
N GLY A 542 0.93 -32.35 -9.24
CA GLY A 542 2.03 -32.97 -10.00
C GLY A 542 2.58 -34.24 -9.42
#